data_AF-A0A2N0R4A3-F1
#
_entry.id   AF-A0A2N0R4A3-F1
#
_cell.length_a   1.000
_cell.length_b   1.000
_cell.length_c   1.000
_cell.angle_alpha   90.00
_cell.angle_beta   90.00
_cell.angle_gamma   90.00
#
_symmetry.space_group_name_H-M   'P 1'
#
loop_
_entity.id
_entity.type
_entity.pdbx_description
1 polymer ?
#
loop_
_entity_poly.entity_id
_entity_poly.type
_entity_poly.pdbx_seq_one_letter_code
_entity_poly.pdbx_strand_id
1 'polypeptide(L)'
;MKSHPLLALIISIIFSLIAFMSPTEGYKVWIHNKLESGTWAGVDAVTEDGKKITSNWSFSHKGFHLTIPDDTGTYYLHFGLISFEDIKIRGPFTNDQDACWHFHGNVFKWETTLTSIVSNSGQIYNSCRDLKARRPYLPVG
;
A
#
# COMPACT_ATOMS: atom_id res chain seq x y z
N MET A 1 44.88 19.69 -4.40
CA MET A 1 43.70 19.80 -5.29
C MET A 1 42.88 20.99 -4.80
N LYS A 2 42.71 22.03 -5.63
CA LYS A 2 41.93 23.22 -5.26
C LYS A 2 40.45 22.82 -5.21
N SER A 3 39.86 22.81 -4.02
CA SER A 3 38.42 22.70 -3.86
C SER A 3 37.77 23.85 -4.62
N HIS A 4 36.88 23.53 -5.56
CA HIS A 4 36.10 24.53 -6.28
C HIS A 4 34.85 24.83 -5.47
N PRO A 5 34.77 25.98 -4.77
CA PRO A 5 33.67 26.30 -3.86
C PRO A 5 32.31 26.29 -4.57
N LEU A 6 32.30 26.58 -5.88
CA LEU A 6 31.13 26.49 -6.76
C LEU A 6 30.58 25.05 -6.85
N LEU A 7 31.46 24.05 -6.95
CA LEU A 7 31.06 22.64 -7.07
C LEU A 7 30.42 22.14 -5.77
N ALA A 8 30.98 22.52 -4.63
CA ALA A 8 30.42 22.20 -3.31
C ALA A 8 29.03 22.84 -3.11
N LEU A 9 28.84 24.08 -3.58
CA LEU A 9 27.55 24.76 -3.54
C LEU A 9 26.50 24.05 -4.41
N ILE A 10 26.85 23.68 -5.65
CA ILE A 10 25.96 22.97 -6.57
C ILE A 10 25.55 21.61 -5.98
N ILE A 11 26.50 20.85 -5.41
CA ILE A 11 26.22 19.56 -4.76
C ILE A 11 25.28 19.75 -3.56
N SER A 12 25.51 20.78 -2.74
CA SER A 12 24.64 21.12 -1.60
C SER A 12 23.21 21.47 -2.02
N ILE A 13 23.06 22.25 -3.10
CA ILE A 13 21.75 22.60 -3.66
C ILE A 13 21.04 21.35 -4.22
N ILE A 14 21.75 20.47 -4.93
CA ILE A 14 21.19 19.23 -5.46
C ILE A 14 20.75 18.30 -4.32
N PHE A 15 21.58 18.10 -3.29
CA PHE A 15 21.20 17.30 -2.12
C PHE A 15 20.00 17.89 -1.38
N SER A 16 19.93 19.22 -1.28
CA SER A 16 18.77 19.90 -0.69
C SER A 16 17.52 19.69 -1.55
N LEU A 17 17.61 19.82 -2.87
CA LEU A 17 16.49 19.56 -3.78
C LEU A 17 15.99 18.11 -3.70
N ILE A 18 16.89 17.13 -3.61
CA ILE A 18 16.53 15.70 -3.44
C ILE A 18 15.88 15.45 -2.07
N ALA A 19 16.30 16.16 -1.02
CA ALA A 19 15.69 16.06 0.31
C ALA A 19 14.34 16.81 0.43
N PHE A 20 14.11 17.85 -0.38
CA PHE A 20 12.86 18.61 -0.44
C PHE A 20 11.82 17.98 -1.39
N MET A 21 12.25 17.14 -2.33
CA MET A 21 11.39 16.14 -2.94
C MET A 21 11.14 15.05 -1.89
N SER A 22 10.29 15.35 -0.92
CA SER A 22 9.55 14.29 -0.22
C SER A 22 9.13 13.30 -1.29
N PRO A 23 9.37 11.98 -1.15
CA PRO A 23 8.59 11.04 -1.92
C PRO A 23 7.14 11.49 -1.72
N THR A 24 6.38 11.67 -2.77
CA THR A 24 4.92 11.72 -2.66
C THR A 24 4.55 10.45 -1.90
N GLU A 25 4.39 10.55 -0.58
CA GLU A 25 4.18 9.42 0.32
C GLU A 25 2.72 9.03 0.17
N GLY A 26 2.41 8.46 -1.00
CA GLY A 26 1.13 7.88 -1.31
C GLY A 26 0.66 6.95 -0.19
N TYR A 27 -0.63 6.95 0.10
CA TYR A 27 -1.18 6.08 1.12
C TYR A 27 -0.96 4.61 0.76
N LYS A 28 -0.71 3.81 1.80
CA LYS A 28 -0.37 2.40 1.66
C LYS A 28 -1.58 1.53 1.91
N VAL A 29 -1.79 0.61 0.98
CA VAL A 29 -2.71 -0.52 1.15
C VAL A 29 -1.90 -1.73 1.57
N TRP A 30 -1.92 -2.04 2.86
CA TRP A 30 -1.24 -3.18 3.45
C TRP A 30 -2.06 -4.45 3.32
N ILE A 31 -1.44 -5.50 2.80
CA ILE A 31 -2.04 -6.83 2.64
C ILE A 31 -1.34 -7.80 3.59
N HIS A 32 -2.09 -8.32 4.55
CA HIS A 32 -1.67 -9.45 5.36
C HIS A 32 -2.08 -10.74 4.66
N ASN A 33 -1.14 -11.31 3.90
CA ASN A 33 -1.35 -12.59 3.25
C ASN A 33 -1.26 -13.72 4.27
N LYS A 34 -2.40 -14.36 4.56
CA LYS A 34 -2.52 -15.56 5.39
C LYS A 34 -3.19 -16.70 4.63
N LEU A 35 -3.08 -16.69 3.30
CA LEU A 35 -3.50 -17.84 2.52
C LEU A 35 -2.65 -19.07 2.88
N GLU A 36 -3.21 -20.24 2.60
CA GLU A 36 -2.55 -21.53 2.79
C GLU A 36 -1.21 -21.62 2.04
N SER A 37 -0.26 -22.37 2.60
CA SER A 37 1.05 -22.60 2.00
C SER A 37 0.96 -23.07 0.55
N GLY A 38 1.81 -22.51 -0.31
CA GLY A 38 1.84 -22.84 -1.74
C GLY A 38 0.92 -21.96 -2.61
N THR A 39 0.22 -21.01 -2.00
CA THR A 39 -0.59 -20.00 -2.72
C THR A 39 0.13 -18.66 -2.86
N TRP A 40 -0.31 -17.89 -3.86
CA TRP A 40 0.30 -16.62 -4.25
C TRP A 40 -0.81 -15.57 -4.33
N ALA A 41 -0.78 -14.58 -3.45
CA ALA A 41 -1.73 -13.48 -3.45
C ALA A 41 -1.24 -12.38 -4.39
N GLY A 42 -2.11 -11.90 -5.27
CA GLY A 42 -1.92 -10.70 -6.06
C GLY A 42 -2.99 -9.67 -5.75
N VAL A 43 -2.62 -8.40 -5.74
CA VAL A 43 -3.57 -7.29 -5.69
C VAL A 43 -3.16 -6.24 -6.71
N ASP A 44 -4.12 -5.81 -7.52
CA ASP A 44 -4.01 -4.64 -8.39
C ASP A 44 -4.87 -3.51 -7.84
N ALA A 45 -4.35 -2.28 -7.88
CA ALA A 45 -5.15 -1.07 -7.75
C ALA A 45 -5.48 -0.56 -9.14
N VAL A 46 -6.76 -0.28 -9.41
CA VAL A 46 -7.24 0.17 -10.71
C VAL A 46 -8.14 1.39 -10.57
N THR A 47 -8.16 2.24 -11.58
CA THR A 47 -9.13 3.35 -11.70
C THR A 47 -10.51 2.82 -12.10
N GLU A 48 -11.53 3.68 -12.08
CA GLU A 48 -12.90 3.34 -12.46
C GLU A 48 -13.02 2.87 -13.92
N ASP A 49 -12.21 3.42 -14.83
CA ASP A 49 -12.09 2.98 -16.22
C ASP A 49 -11.26 1.69 -16.41
N GLY A 50 -10.83 1.06 -15.31
CA GLY A 50 -10.11 -0.21 -15.31
C GLY A 50 -8.61 -0.08 -15.62
N LYS A 51 -8.07 1.14 -15.66
CA LYS A 51 -6.64 1.36 -15.86
C LYS A 51 -5.88 1.00 -14.58
N LYS A 52 -4.86 0.16 -14.73
CA LYS A 52 -3.99 -0.24 -13.62
C LYS A 52 -3.16 0.95 -13.13
N ILE A 53 -3.26 1.22 -11.84
CA ILE A 53 -2.50 2.24 -11.11
C ILE A 53 -1.19 1.60 -10.61
N THR A 54 -1.30 0.51 -9.85
CA THR A 54 -0.17 -0.20 -9.26
C THR A 54 -0.56 -1.64 -8.93
N SER A 55 0.43 -2.47 -8.61
CA SER A 55 0.20 -3.85 -8.20
C SER A 55 1.34 -4.40 -7.37
N ASN A 56 1.02 -5.33 -6.49
CA ASN A 56 2.03 -6.08 -5.78
C ASN A 56 1.50 -7.47 -5.39
N TRP A 57 2.40 -8.37 -5.01
CA TRP A 57 2.08 -9.75 -4.70
C TRP A 57 3.04 -10.36 -3.69
N SER A 58 2.66 -11.53 -3.17
CA SER A 58 3.51 -12.30 -2.28
C SER A 58 3.11 -13.77 -2.22
N PHE A 59 4.05 -14.61 -1.80
CA PHE A 59 3.77 -15.97 -1.35
C PHE A 59 2.98 -15.96 -0.04
N SER A 60 2.21 -17.04 0.18
CA SER A 60 1.52 -17.35 1.44
C SER A 60 2.34 -16.97 2.68
N HIS A 61 1.68 -16.35 3.66
CA HIS A 61 2.28 -15.92 4.94
C HIS A 61 3.31 -14.78 4.85
N LYS A 62 3.48 -14.14 3.69
CA LYS A 62 4.30 -12.92 3.55
C LYS A 62 3.41 -11.71 3.29
N GLY A 63 3.44 -10.73 4.19
CA GLY A 63 2.74 -9.46 3.96
C GLY A 63 3.39 -8.63 2.84
N PHE A 64 2.60 -7.76 2.21
CA PHE A 64 3.07 -6.80 1.21
C PHE A 64 2.19 -5.54 1.23
N HIS A 65 2.54 -4.54 0.42
CA HIS A 65 1.72 -3.34 0.29
C HIS A 65 1.73 -2.79 -1.13
N LEU A 66 0.70 -2.00 -1.43
CA LEU A 66 0.65 -1.12 -2.59
C LEU A 66 0.80 0.32 -2.10
N THR A 67 1.49 1.15 -2.87
CA THR A 67 1.55 2.60 -2.63
C THR A 67 0.67 3.27 -3.68
N ILE A 68 -0.41 3.92 -3.24
CA ILE A 68 -1.37 4.60 -4.12
C ILE A 68 -0.94 6.06 -4.26
N PRO A 69 -0.62 6.54 -5.48
CA PRO A 69 -0.18 7.92 -5.70
C PRO A 69 -1.19 8.96 -5.17
N ASP A 70 -0.72 10.02 -4.52
CA ASP A 70 -1.56 11.06 -3.87
C ASP A 70 -2.56 11.75 -4.81
N ASP A 71 -2.27 11.79 -6.11
CA ASP A 71 -3.13 12.36 -7.15
C ASP A 71 -4.27 11.41 -7.58
N THR A 72 -4.31 10.20 -7.03
CA THR A 72 -5.39 9.23 -7.27
C THR A 72 -6.64 9.64 -6.50
N GLY A 73 -7.69 10.10 -7.19
CA GLY A 73 -8.96 10.45 -6.54
C GLY A 73 -9.67 9.24 -5.90
N THR A 74 -10.12 8.30 -6.75
CA THR A 74 -10.76 7.06 -6.31
C THR A 74 -10.19 5.86 -7.04
N TYR A 75 -10.10 4.72 -6.36
CA TYR A 75 -9.58 3.48 -6.92
C TYR A 75 -10.36 2.26 -6.45
N TYR A 76 -10.22 1.16 -7.18
CA TYR A 76 -10.69 -0.17 -6.82
C TYR A 76 -9.50 -1.09 -6.56
N LEU A 77 -9.68 -2.05 -5.67
CA LEU A 77 -8.72 -3.11 -5.40
C LEU A 77 -9.24 -4.42 -5.98
N HIS A 78 -8.46 -5.01 -6.88
CA HIS A 78 -8.70 -6.31 -7.48
C HIS A 78 -7.82 -7.32 -6.78
N PHE A 79 -8.42 -8.12 -5.89
CA PHE A 79 -7.73 -9.21 -5.21
C PHE A 79 -7.81 -10.46 -6.06
N GLY A 80 -6.71 -11.20 -6.18
CA GLY A 80 -6.70 -12.46 -6.90
C GLY A 80 -5.63 -13.41 -6.40
N LEU A 81 -5.73 -14.65 -6.85
CA LEU A 81 -4.65 -15.63 -6.73
C LEU A 81 -3.93 -15.65 -8.08
N ILE A 82 -2.60 -15.47 -8.11
CA ILE A 82 -1.85 -15.25 -9.37
C ILE A 82 -2.06 -16.37 -10.40
N SER A 83 -2.32 -17.59 -9.96
CA SER A 83 -2.50 -18.76 -10.82
C SER A 83 -3.95 -19.04 -11.21
N PHE A 84 -4.90 -18.18 -10.84
CA PHE A 84 -6.33 -18.42 -11.02
C PHE A 84 -7.05 -17.17 -11.54
N GLU A 85 -8.13 -17.36 -12.29
CA GLU A 85 -8.93 -16.27 -12.87
C GLU A 85 -9.96 -15.68 -11.91
N ASP A 86 -10.03 -16.18 -10.66
CA ASP A 86 -10.97 -15.68 -9.66
C ASP A 86 -10.46 -14.36 -9.06
N ILE A 87 -11.24 -13.30 -9.26
CA ILE A 87 -10.92 -11.94 -8.81
C ILE A 87 -12.06 -11.41 -7.94
N LYS A 88 -11.73 -10.89 -6.75
CA LYS A 88 -12.65 -10.15 -5.90
C LYS A 88 -12.35 -8.66 -5.94
N ILE A 89 -13.32 -7.90 -6.40
CA ILE A 89 -13.25 -6.45 -6.51
C ILE A 89 -13.75 -5.81 -5.21
N ARG A 90 -13.05 -4.77 -4.75
CA ARG A 90 -13.39 -3.97 -3.57
C ARG A 90 -13.24 -2.49 -3.91
N GLY A 91 -14.15 -1.66 -3.42
CA GLY A 91 -14.14 -0.22 -3.64
C GLY A 91 -15.51 0.31 -4.09
N PRO A 92 -15.58 1.56 -4.55
CA PRO A 92 -14.45 2.48 -4.68
C PRO A 92 -13.88 2.91 -3.32
N PHE A 93 -12.60 3.23 -3.28
CA PHE A 93 -11.91 3.80 -2.13
C PHE A 93 -11.35 5.17 -2.48
N THR A 94 -11.42 6.10 -1.52
CA THR A 94 -10.69 7.37 -1.56
C THR A 94 -9.24 7.14 -1.13
N ASN A 95 -8.31 7.91 -1.70
CA ASN A 95 -6.89 7.85 -1.35
C ASN A 95 -6.54 8.90 -0.28
N ASP A 96 -7.14 8.77 0.89
CA ASP A 96 -6.99 9.72 2.00
C ASP A 96 -6.37 9.10 3.27
N GLN A 97 -6.09 7.80 3.25
CA GLN A 97 -5.73 7.03 4.44
C GLN A 97 -5.11 5.67 4.09
N ASP A 98 -4.27 5.18 4.99
CA ASP A 98 -3.71 3.83 4.91
C ASP A 98 -4.80 2.80 5.22
N ALA A 99 -4.80 1.70 4.47
CA ALA A 99 -5.75 0.61 4.65
C ALA A 99 -5.02 -0.71 4.95
N CYS A 100 -5.60 -1.54 5.82
CA CYS A 100 -5.14 -2.89 6.07
C CYS A 100 -6.20 -3.92 5.69
N TRP A 101 -5.80 -4.84 4.81
CA TRP A 101 -6.58 -5.98 4.38
C TRP A 101 -5.95 -7.27 4.85
N HIS A 102 -6.79 -8.23 5.20
CA HIS A 102 -6.36 -9.59 5.40
C HIS A 102 -6.85 -10.49 4.28
N PHE A 103 -5.96 -11.31 3.77
CA PHE A 103 -6.21 -12.28 2.70
C PHE A 103 -6.11 -13.68 3.33
N HIS A 104 -7.21 -14.43 3.36
CA HIS A 104 -7.27 -15.75 4.02
C HIS A 104 -7.91 -16.80 3.10
N GLY A 105 -7.64 -18.08 3.38
CA GLY A 105 -8.22 -19.22 2.67
C GLY A 105 -7.19 -19.97 1.84
N ASN A 106 -7.65 -20.63 0.77
CA ASN A 106 -6.84 -21.45 -0.12
C ASN A 106 -7.27 -21.29 -1.59
N VAL A 107 -6.65 -22.07 -2.48
CA VAL A 107 -6.89 -22.01 -3.93
C VAL A 107 -8.34 -22.28 -4.35
N PHE A 108 -9.11 -23.02 -3.56
CA PHE A 108 -10.49 -23.37 -3.87
C PHE A 108 -11.50 -22.40 -3.25
N LYS A 109 -11.14 -21.80 -2.10
CA LYS A 109 -12.00 -20.88 -1.37
C LYS A 109 -11.17 -19.89 -0.57
N TRP A 110 -11.31 -18.62 -0.88
CA TRP A 110 -10.58 -17.53 -0.23
C TRP A 110 -11.48 -16.31 0.01
N GLU A 111 -11.08 -15.49 0.98
CA GLU A 111 -11.79 -14.28 1.36
C GLU A 111 -10.83 -13.14 1.68
N THR A 112 -11.33 -11.92 1.49
CA THR A 112 -10.63 -10.67 1.83
C THR A 112 -11.46 -9.84 2.78
N THR A 113 -10.81 -9.32 3.83
CA THR A 113 -11.49 -8.55 4.87
C THR A 113 -10.70 -7.29 5.21
N LEU A 114 -11.35 -6.14 5.12
CA LEU A 114 -10.83 -4.87 5.60
C LEU A 114 -10.81 -4.90 7.12
N THR A 115 -9.64 -4.71 7.72
CA THR A 115 -9.47 -4.83 9.17
C THR A 115 -9.31 -3.47 9.85
N SER A 116 -8.67 -2.52 9.19
CA SER A 116 -8.53 -1.16 9.70
C SER A 116 -8.28 -0.19 8.57
N ILE A 117 -8.73 1.04 8.80
CA ILE A 117 -8.34 2.20 8.03
C ILE A 117 -7.72 3.18 9.03
N VAL A 118 -6.57 3.76 8.71
CA VAL A 118 -5.86 4.68 9.60
C VAL A 118 -5.51 5.96 8.84
N SER A 119 -6.17 7.03 9.22
CA SER A 119 -5.91 8.39 8.75
C SER A 119 -4.73 8.98 9.54
N ASN A 120 -3.49 8.76 9.12
CA ASN A 120 -2.38 9.61 9.56
C ASN A 120 -1.15 9.48 8.66
N SER A 121 -0.92 10.49 7.83
CA SER A 121 0.20 10.68 6.91
C SER A 121 1.56 10.96 7.59
N GLY A 122 1.72 10.61 8.88
CA GLY A 122 2.91 10.90 9.67
C GLY A 122 3.45 9.74 10.50
N GLN A 123 2.84 8.55 10.41
CA GLN A 123 3.34 7.35 11.10
C GLN A 123 3.65 6.26 10.07
N ILE A 124 4.93 5.84 10.04
CA ILE A 124 5.36 4.72 9.22
C ILE A 124 4.82 3.44 9.85
N TYR A 125 3.77 2.89 9.26
CA TYR A 125 3.33 1.53 9.57
C TYR A 125 4.10 0.56 8.68
N ASN A 126 4.68 -0.49 9.27
CA ASN A 126 5.39 -1.53 8.50
C ASN A 126 4.53 -2.77 8.28
N SER A 127 3.33 -2.79 8.88
CA SER A 127 2.40 -3.90 8.80
C SER A 127 1.00 -3.53 9.29
N CYS A 128 0.03 -4.35 8.91
CA CYS A 128 -1.30 -4.41 9.52
C CYS A 128 -1.30 -4.50 11.06
N ARG A 129 -0.25 -5.07 11.65
CA ARG A 129 -0.13 -5.21 13.11
C ARG A 129 0.11 -3.85 13.77
N ASP A 130 0.93 -3.01 13.13
CA ASP A 130 1.25 -1.66 13.61
C ASP A 130 0.04 -0.73 13.51
N LEU A 131 -0.77 -0.90 12.45
CA LEU A 131 -2.06 -0.20 12.27
C LEU A 131 -3.08 -0.59 13.35
N LYS A 132 -3.18 -1.89 13.68
CA LYS A 132 -4.14 -2.38 14.68
C LYS A 132 -3.79 -2.00 16.12
N ALA A 133 -2.50 -1.82 16.42
CA ALA A 133 -1.99 -1.47 17.75
C ALA A 133 -2.32 -0.03 18.19
N ARG A 134 -2.77 0.83 17.28
CA ARG A 134 -3.08 2.24 17.56
C ARG A 134 -4.45 2.69 17.05
N ARG A 135 -5.47 1.82 17.09
CA ARG A 135 -6.86 2.31 16.97
C ARG A 135 -7.05 3.42 18.02
N PRO A 136 -7.34 4.68 17.66
CA PRO A 136 -7.97 5.56 18.64
C PRO A 136 -9.25 4.85 19.05
N TYR A 137 -9.49 4.77 20.35
CA TYR A 137 -10.74 4.24 20.88
C TYR A 137 -11.89 4.90 20.12
N LEU A 138 -12.60 4.13 19.29
CA LEU A 138 -13.89 4.58 18.78
C LEU A 138 -14.80 4.66 20.01
N PRO A 139 -15.42 5.82 20.30
CA PRO A 139 -16.43 5.86 21.34
C PRO A 139 -17.56 4.92 20.91
N VAL A 140 -17.91 4.00 21.79
CA VAL A 140 -19.12 3.20 21.67
C VAL A 140 -20.28 4.17 21.88
N GLY A 141 -20.99 4.49 20.79
CA GLY A 141 -22.28 5.17 20.86
C GLY A 141 -23.40 4.20 21.19
#